data_AF-A0A1G7IML7-F1
#
_entry.id   AF-A0A1G7IML7-F1
#
_cell.length_a   1.000
_cell.length_b   1.000
_cell.length_c   1.000
_cell.angle_alpha   90.00
_cell.angle_beta   90.00
_cell.angle_gamma   90.00
#
_symmetry.space_group_name_H-M   'P 1'
#
loop_
_entity.id
_entity.type
_entity.pdbx_description
1 polymer ?
#
loop_
_entity_poly.entity_id
_entity_poly.type
_entity_poly.pdbx_seq_one_letter_code
_entity_poly.pdbx_strand_id
1 'polypeptide(L)'
;MEDLDTLWERYREAVRAGGNPQALYQEMVWPALLALWREKPRVYPAPQAFAVSVHTLGTSPEATALAILGTGAERVYVLHTPESARFLPRLRQDTGKDLYPVEIGKSDVEAIYREVKRLLEKHPEVPVALDLTSGTKAMSAGLAAAGFFFQRFYPKVRVVYVDNEDYDPELRRPRAGTEKLRILPNPHEALAEVDALFAKELYGKGEFGQAAAYFRGMVGRTGNQAYALYALLAEMYRAWRALDFGEALKAGRKLLGQLSQNVWLNHPLNAQREALEAQVALLEAVDRFLKARDFALGEGVYGLARTLLHLAQGAKEEASVLAALYAYRALELLLQERLARLGRRAEAPGLSPEEAEALRGALAELLGVDSEEVRLSPKLGLLDLLAFLRLKGDEGLGRIPLEELRGLAGALKGRNSALLVHGFDVPSAKEVERIARLAQGLLQDLEARTGLGPLSPEPVPLGF
;
A
#
# COMPACT_ATOMS: atom_id res chain seq x y z
N MET A 1 -2.57 55.44 -10.21
CA MET A 1 -3.18 54.49 -11.17
C MET A 1 -4.67 54.76 -11.12
N GLU A 2 -5.34 55.01 -12.26
CA GLU A 2 -6.82 55.07 -12.27
C GLU A 2 -7.34 53.72 -11.72
N ASP A 3 -8.41 53.79 -10.93
CA ASP A 3 -9.02 52.61 -10.33
C ASP A 3 -9.58 51.69 -11.43
N LEU A 4 -9.27 50.40 -11.35
CA LEU A 4 -9.62 49.41 -12.38
C LEU A 4 -11.15 49.28 -12.53
N ASP A 5 -11.90 49.50 -11.45
CA ASP A 5 -13.37 49.55 -11.49
C ASP A 5 -13.87 50.74 -12.32
N THR A 6 -13.22 51.91 -12.20
CA THR A 6 -13.58 53.10 -13.01
C THR A 6 -13.27 52.87 -14.49
N LEU A 7 -12.14 52.23 -14.81
CA LEU A 7 -11.79 51.87 -16.17
C LEU A 7 -12.76 50.82 -16.76
N TRP A 8 -13.21 49.87 -15.94
CA TRP A 8 -14.20 48.87 -16.35
C TRP A 8 -15.55 49.49 -16.71
N GLU A 9 -16.07 50.41 -15.90
CA GLU A 9 -17.34 51.08 -16.21
C GLU A 9 -17.25 51.96 -17.46
N ARG A 10 -16.15 52.70 -17.63
CA ARG A 10 -15.90 53.47 -18.87
C ARG A 10 -15.82 52.57 -20.10
N TYR A 11 -15.16 51.41 -19.97
CA TYR A 11 -15.11 50.41 -21.03
C TYR A 11 -16.51 49.88 -21.37
N ARG A 12 -17.33 49.59 -20.36
CA ARG A 12 -18.72 49.14 -20.55
C ARG A 12 -19.56 50.18 -21.29
N GLU A 13 -19.45 51.45 -20.93
CA GLU A 13 -20.13 52.55 -21.63
C GLU A 13 -19.66 52.69 -23.09
N ALA A 14 -18.35 52.60 -23.34
CA ALA A 14 -17.79 52.69 -24.69
C ALA A 14 -18.25 51.54 -25.60
N VAL A 15 -18.41 50.33 -25.05
CA VAL A 15 -18.98 49.18 -25.77
C VAL A 15 -20.47 49.40 -26.04
N ARG A 16 -21.24 49.89 -25.06
CA ARG A 16 -22.66 50.25 -25.26
C ARG A 16 -22.85 51.33 -26.32
N ALA A 17 -21.89 52.24 -26.46
CA ALA A 17 -21.85 53.26 -27.51
C ALA A 17 -21.48 52.70 -28.90
N GLY A 18 -21.29 51.39 -29.04
CA GLY A 18 -21.05 50.70 -30.32
C GLY A 18 -19.57 50.52 -30.69
N GLY A 19 -18.63 50.79 -29.77
CA GLY A 19 -17.21 50.56 -30.02
C GLY A 19 -16.84 49.07 -30.07
N ASN A 20 -15.73 48.73 -30.74
CA ASN A 20 -15.25 47.35 -30.82
C ASN A 20 -14.76 46.86 -29.45
N PRO A 21 -15.42 45.85 -28.82
CA PRO A 21 -15.10 45.46 -27.45
C PRO A 21 -13.69 44.92 -27.29
N GLN A 22 -13.15 44.22 -28.29
CA GLN A 22 -11.80 43.68 -28.22
C GLN A 22 -10.76 44.80 -28.23
N ALA A 23 -10.86 45.75 -29.16
CA ALA A 23 -9.92 46.87 -29.25
C ALA A 23 -10.00 47.77 -28.01
N LEU A 24 -11.22 48.12 -27.59
CA LEU A 24 -11.43 48.94 -26.39
C LEU A 24 -10.90 48.27 -25.13
N TYR A 25 -11.04 46.95 -24.98
CA TYR A 25 -10.46 46.24 -23.84
C TYR A 25 -8.93 46.32 -23.85
N GLN A 26 -8.29 46.18 -25.02
CA GLN A 26 -6.83 46.27 -25.15
C GLN A 26 -6.29 47.65 -24.80
N GLU A 27 -7.03 48.71 -25.13
CA GLU A 27 -6.59 50.08 -24.91
C GLU A 27 -6.93 50.58 -23.50
N MET A 28 -8.14 50.28 -23.01
CA MET A 28 -8.69 50.88 -21.79
C MET A 28 -8.43 50.05 -20.54
N VAL A 29 -8.48 48.71 -20.63
CA VAL A 29 -8.54 47.84 -19.44
C VAL A 29 -7.28 46.99 -19.27
N TRP A 30 -6.81 46.35 -20.35
CA TRP A 30 -5.68 45.42 -20.31
C TRP A 30 -4.41 46.01 -19.69
N PRO A 31 -3.96 47.25 -20.00
CA PRO A 31 -2.74 47.79 -19.44
C PRO A 31 -2.81 47.98 -17.92
N ALA A 32 -3.96 48.41 -17.40
CA ALA A 32 -4.17 48.60 -15.96
C ALA A 32 -4.26 47.27 -15.21
N LEU A 33 -4.98 46.29 -15.77
CA LEU A 33 -5.03 44.94 -15.21
C LEU A 33 -3.64 44.30 -15.18
N LEU A 34 -2.88 44.43 -16.26
CA LEU A 34 -1.52 43.90 -16.34
C LEU A 34 -0.58 44.57 -15.32
N ALA A 35 -0.69 45.89 -15.12
CA ALA A 35 0.07 46.61 -14.10
C ALA A 35 -0.25 46.10 -12.68
N LEU A 36 -1.53 45.90 -12.37
CA LEU A 36 -1.96 45.32 -11.09
C LEU A 36 -1.32 43.95 -10.84
N TRP A 37 -1.30 43.08 -11.85
CA TRP A 37 -0.70 41.75 -11.72
C TRP A 37 0.82 41.74 -11.69
N ARG A 38 1.49 42.74 -12.27
CA ARG A 38 2.95 42.91 -12.13
C ARG A 38 3.34 43.35 -10.73
N GLU A 39 2.56 44.25 -10.12
CA GLU A 39 2.84 44.77 -8.78
C GLU A 39 2.40 43.79 -7.68
N LYS A 40 1.23 43.18 -7.83
CA LYS A 40 0.62 42.35 -6.79
C LYS A 40 -0.22 41.21 -7.40
N PRO A 41 0.42 40.12 -7.87
CA PRO A 41 -0.30 38.97 -8.38
C PRO A 41 -1.26 38.38 -7.34
N ARG A 42 -2.48 38.02 -7.76
CA ARG A 42 -3.53 37.51 -6.88
C ARG A 42 -3.54 35.98 -6.88
N VAL A 43 -2.86 35.35 -5.92
CA VAL A 43 -2.71 33.88 -5.82
C VAL A 43 -3.46 33.32 -4.61
N TYR A 44 -4.22 32.25 -4.82
CA TYR A 44 -5.07 31.60 -3.81
C TYR A 44 -4.89 30.07 -3.79
N PRO A 45 -5.02 29.40 -2.63
CA PRO A 45 -5.44 29.93 -1.32
C PRO A 45 -4.35 30.69 -0.56
N ALA A 46 -3.08 30.46 -0.90
CA ALA A 46 -1.94 31.19 -0.33
C ALA A 46 -0.90 31.43 -1.44
N PRO A 47 -0.08 32.51 -1.33
CA PRO A 47 1.05 32.71 -2.23
C PRO A 47 2.01 31.52 -2.19
N GLN A 48 2.41 31.02 -3.35
CA GLN A 48 3.41 29.95 -3.48
C GLN A 48 4.46 30.37 -4.51
N ALA A 49 5.75 30.19 -4.17
CA ALA A 49 6.84 30.42 -5.10
C ALA A 49 7.04 29.19 -5.99
N PHE A 50 6.97 29.38 -7.30
CA PHE A 50 7.30 28.36 -8.29
C PHE A 50 8.64 28.68 -8.95
N ALA A 51 9.48 27.66 -9.16
CA ALA A 51 10.72 27.84 -9.92
C ALA A 51 10.45 27.70 -11.44
N VAL A 52 9.51 26.82 -11.79
CA VAL A 52 9.12 26.52 -13.16
C VAL A 52 7.61 26.67 -13.30
N SER A 53 7.16 27.22 -14.42
CA SER A 53 5.76 27.16 -14.81
C SER A 53 5.60 26.73 -16.27
N VAL A 54 4.57 25.93 -16.52
CA VAL A 54 4.24 25.34 -17.82
C VAL A 54 2.81 25.73 -18.16
N HIS A 55 2.62 26.38 -19.28
CA HIS A 55 1.33 26.99 -19.65
C HIS A 55 0.84 26.43 -20.96
N THR A 56 -0.38 25.90 -21.01
CA THR A 56 -1.04 25.66 -22.31
C THR A 56 -1.55 26.97 -22.89
N LEU A 57 -1.45 27.13 -24.22
CA LEU A 57 -1.82 28.37 -24.91
C LEU A 57 -2.76 28.10 -26.09
N GLY A 58 -3.99 28.60 -25.96
CA GLY A 58 -5.03 28.61 -27.00
C GLY A 58 -5.27 30.01 -27.56
N THR A 59 -6.52 30.46 -27.51
CA THR A 59 -6.97 31.73 -28.13
C THR A 59 -6.94 32.94 -27.22
N SER A 60 -6.72 32.75 -25.90
CA SER A 60 -6.71 33.81 -24.89
C SER A 60 -5.30 33.99 -24.34
N PRO A 61 -4.46 34.85 -24.96
CA PRO A 61 -3.11 35.15 -24.45
C PRO A 61 -3.11 35.99 -23.18
N GLU A 62 -4.15 36.80 -22.96
CA GLU A 62 -4.27 37.65 -21.78
C GLU A 62 -4.30 36.83 -20.48
N ALA A 63 -5.15 35.80 -20.43
CA ALA A 63 -5.27 34.95 -19.25
C ALA A 63 -3.98 34.16 -18.97
N THR A 64 -3.27 33.71 -20.01
CA THR A 64 -1.96 33.07 -19.87
C THR A 64 -0.90 34.06 -19.35
N ALA A 65 -0.94 35.33 -19.76
CA ALA A 65 -0.02 36.33 -19.22
C ALA A 65 -0.25 36.56 -17.72
N LEU A 66 -1.51 36.64 -17.28
CA LEU A 66 -1.84 36.72 -15.86
C LEU A 66 -1.35 35.48 -15.10
N ALA A 67 -1.52 34.29 -15.67
CA ALA A 67 -1.01 33.05 -15.07
C ALA A 67 0.51 33.06 -14.92
N ILE A 68 1.27 33.48 -15.93
CA ILE A 68 2.74 33.60 -15.88
C ILE A 68 3.19 34.56 -14.77
N LEU A 69 2.52 35.71 -14.65
CA LEU A 69 2.81 36.67 -13.58
C LEU A 69 2.43 36.11 -12.20
N GLY A 70 1.29 35.43 -12.11
CA GLY A 70 0.79 34.80 -10.88
C GLY A 70 1.66 33.67 -10.36
N THR A 71 2.23 32.83 -11.24
CA THR A 71 3.14 31.76 -10.81
C THR A 71 4.49 32.32 -10.36
N GLY A 72 4.89 33.48 -10.85
CA GLY A 72 6.15 34.14 -10.49
C GLY A 72 7.41 33.37 -10.92
N ALA A 73 7.27 32.36 -11.78
CA ALA A 73 8.37 31.45 -12.08
C ALA A 73 9.53 32.12 -12.82
N GLU A 74 10.74 31.62 -12.56
CA GLU A 74 11.94 32.04 -13.31
C GLU A 74 11.97 31.39 -14.69
N ARG A 75 11.57 30.11 -14.77
CA ARG A 75 11.54 29.35 -16.03
C ARG A 75 10.12 29.14 -16.52
N VAL A 76 9.80 29.66 -17.71
CA VAL A 76 8.45 29.63 -18.27
C VAL A 76 8.41 28.84 -19.58
N TYR A 77 7.67 27.74 -19.59
CA TYR A 77 7.40 26.94 -20.79
C TYR A 77 5.99 27.22 -21.31
N VAL A 78 5.83 27.35 -22.63
CA VAL A 78 4.53 27.63 -23.26
C VAL A 78 4.23 26.54 -24.30
N LEU A 79 3.26 25.69 -23.98
CA LEU A 79 2.77 24.59 -24.79
C LEU A 79 1.66 25.16 -25.69
N HIS A 80 2.01 25.52 -26.92
CA HIS A 80 1.14 26.28 -27.82
C HIS A 80 0.74 25.46 -29.04
N THR A 81 -0.38 25.83 -29.67
CA THR A 81 -0.76 25.28 -30.97
C THR A 81 0.00 26.00 -32.09
N PRO A 82 0.08 25.44 -33.30
CA PRO A 82 0.69 26.14 -34.43
C PRO A 82 0.07 27.53 -34.66
N GLU A 83 -1.26 27.66 -34.48
CA GLU A 83 -1.94 28.94 -34.70
C GLU A 83 -1.77 29.94 -33.55
N SER A 84 -1.58 29.48 -32.31
CA SER A 84 -1.37 30.35 -31.16
C SER A 84 0.08 30.81 -31.00
N ALA A 85 1.02 30.26 -31.80
CA ALA A 85 2.41 30.72 -31.87
C ALA A 85 2.52 32.23 -32.14
N ARG A 86 1.58 32.80 -32.92
CA ARG A 86 1.51 34.24 -33.21
C ARG A 86 1.34 35.13 -31.97
N PHE A 87 0.87 34.58 -30.86
CA PHE A 87 0.67 35.32 -29.61
C PHE A 87 1.93 35.35 -28.73
N LEU A 88 2.94 34.53 -29.00
CA LEU A 88 4.17 34.46 -28.19
C LEU A 88 4.94 35.78 -28.08
N PRO A 89 5.08 36.61 -29.14
CA PRO A 89 5.76 37.91 -29.03
C PRO A 89 5.03 38.86 -28.08
N ARG A 90 3.70 38.91 -28.18
CA ARG A 90 2.85 39.69 -27.27
C ARG A 90 2.95 39.17 -25.84
N LEU A 91 2.90 37.85 -25.65
CA LEU A 91 3.02 37.23 -24.33
C LEU A 91 4.37 37.57 -23.67
N ARG A 92 5.45 37.58 -24.45
CA ARG A 92 6.79 38.01 -23.99
C ARG A 92 6.80 39.48 -23.58
N GLN A 93 6.16 40.35 -24.35
CA GLN A 93 6.04 41.79 -24.03
C GLN A 93 5.20 42.03 -22.77
N ASP A 94 4.05 41.39 -22.65
CA ASP A 94 3.11 41.56 -21.54
C ASP A 94 3.70 41.02 -20.23
N THR A 95 4.44 39.90 -20.27
CA THR A 95 5.02 39.28 -19.07
C THR A 95 6.42 39.77 -18.73
N GLY A 96 7.19 40.26 -19.71
CA GLY A 96 8.61 40.58 -19.54
C GLY A 96 9.50 39.36 -19.26
N LYS A 97 9.00 38.14 -19.53
CA LYS A 97 9.70 36.88 -19.23
C LYS A 97 10.26 36.24 -20.49
N ASP A 98 11.36 35.52 -20.33
CA ASP A 98 11.85 34.63 -21.38
C ASP A 98 11.01 33.36 -21.48
N LEU A 99 10.35 33.20 -22.63
CA LEU A 99 9.47 32.07 -22.92
C LEU A 99 10.21 30.98 -23.70
N TYR A 100 10.02 29.73 -23.27
CA TYR A 100 10.48 28.51 -23.94
C TYR A 100 9.28 27.88 -24.65
N PRO A 101 9.03 28.19 -25.94
CA PRO A 101 7.89 27.67 -26.67
C PRO A 101 8.05 26.19 -27.02
N VAL A 102 6.96 25.44 -26.93
CA VAL A 102 6.86 24.03 -27.36
C VAL A 102 5.57 23.89 -28.16
N GLU A 103 5.68 23.52 -29.42
CA GLU A 103 4.51 23.34 -30.30
C GLU A 103 3.84 21.99 -30.05
N ILE A 104 2.51 22.00 -29.87
CA ILE A 104 1.67 20.83 -29.59
C ILE A 104 0.37 20.94 -30.39
N GLY A 105 -0.07 19.82 -30.98
CA GLY A 105 -1.35 19.74 -31.68
C GLY A 105 -2.55 19.98 -30.76
N LYS A 106 -3.59 20.65 -31.26
CA LYS A 106 -4.82 20.99 -30.51
C LYS A 106 -5.50 19.82 -29.78
N SER A 107 -5.34 18.61 -30.31
CA SER A 107 -5.92 17.37 -29.78
C SER A 107 -4.85 16.33 -29.41
N ASP A 108 -3.58 16.70 -29.44
CA ASP A 108 -2.46 15.79 -29.15
C ASP A 108 -2.16 15.78 -27.64
N VAL A 109 -3.04 15.09 -26.90
CA VAL A 109 -2.91 14.93 -25.45
C VAL A 109 -1.67 14.10 -25.09
N GLU A 110 -1.25 13.18 -25.96
CA GLU A 110 -0.04 12.37 -25.72
C GLU A 110 1.23 13.23 -25.74
N ALA A 111 1.31 14.23 -26.64
CA ALA A 111 2.39 15.20 -26.63
C ALA A 111 2.41 16.03 -25.33
N ILE A 112 1.25 16.42 -24.79
CA ILE A 112 1.17 17.08 -23.46
C ILE A 112 1.80 16.17 -22.39
N TYR A 113 1.43 14.89 -22.36
CA TYR A 113 1.96 13.94 -21.36
C TYR A 113 3.47 13.77 -21.48
N ARG A 114 3.97 13.60 -22.72
CA ARG A 114 5.41 13.46 -22.99
C ARG A 114 6.18 14.71 -22.57
N GLU A 115 5.64 15.89 -22.87
CA GLU A 115 6.32 17.14 -22.54
C GLU A 115 6.32 17.43 -21.04
N VAL A 116 5.20 17.20 -20.34
CA VAL A 116 5.17 17.29 -18.87
C VAL A 116 6.19 16.34 -18.25
N LYS A 117 6.23 15.08 -18.67
CA LYS A 117 7.23 14.11 -18.20
C LYS A 117 8.66 14.63 -18.41
N ARG A 118 8.98 15.07 -19.63
CA ARG A 118 10.31 15.58 -19.99
C ARG A 118 10.71 16.79 -19.14
N LEU A 119 9.77 17.68 -18.86
CA LEU A 119 10.00 18.87 -18.04
C LEU A 119 10.17 18.55 -16.56
N LEU A 120 9.42 17.58 -16.03
CA LEU A 120 9.58 17.12 -14.64
C LEU A 120 10.89 16.33 -14.46
N GLU A 121 11.31 15.53 -15.43
CA GLU A 121 12.64 14.90 -15.43
C GLU A 121 13.77 15.93 -15.49
N LYS A 122 13.55 17.06 -16.18
CA LYS A 122 14.50 18.18 -16.22
C LYS A 122 14.53 18.99 -14.92
N HIS A 123 13.40 19.06 -14.21
CA HIS A 123 13.22 19.90 -13.01
C HIS A 123 12.60 19.10 -11.84
N PRO A 124 13.26 18.02 -11.38
CA PRO A 124 12.63 17.03 -10.50
C PRO A 124 12.36 17.54 -9.08
N GLU A 125 13.22 18.44 -8.59
CA GLU A 125 13.28 18.79 -7.17
C GLU A 125 12.70 20.17 -6.83
N VAL A 126 12.19 20.91 -7.82
CA VAL A 126 11.72 22.29 -7.63
C VAL A 126 10.20 22.39 -7.74
N PRO A 127 9.56 23.39 -7.12
CA PRO A 127 8.13 23.61 -7.31
C PRO A 127 7.80 23.99 -8.77
N VAL A 128 6.87 23.24 -9.37
CA VAL A 128 6.43 23.40 -10.76
C VAL A 128 4.93 23.70 -10.80
N ALA A 129 4.54 24.80 -11.45
CA ALA A 129 3.14 25.11 -11.73
C ALA A 129 2.75 24.66 -13.15
N LEU A 130 1.66 23.90 -13.26
CA LEU A 130 1.07 23.50 -14.54
C LEU A 130 -0.23 24.26 -14.74
N ASP A 131 -0.19 25.29 -15.59
CA ASP A 131 -1.29 26.19 -15.88
C ASP A 131 -2.14 25.72 -17.05
N LEU A 132 -3.40 25.41 -16.76
CA LEU A 132 -4.39 24.91 -17.73
C LEU A 132 -5.39 25.97 -18.22
N THR A 133 -5.15 27.26 -17.89
CA THR A 133 -6.08 28.38 -18.14
C THR A 133 -6.49 28.53 -19.61
N SER A 134 -5.56 28.31 -20.53
CA SER A 134 -5.76 28.50 -21.98
C SER A 134 -5.46 27.21 -22.73
N GLY A 135 -6.00 27.06 -23.94
CA GLY A 135 -5.88 25.85 -24.74
C GLY A 135 -7.24 25.25 -25.08
N THR A 136 -7.23 24.12 -25.79
CA THR A 136 -8.46 23.35 -26.00
C THR A 136 -8.82 22.60 -24.72
N LYS A 137 -10.08 22.14 -24.60
CA LYS A 137 -10.50 21.27 -23.50
C LYS A 137 -9.59 20.04 -23.35
N ALA A 138 -9.14 19.47 -24.46
CA ALA A 138 -8.24 18.31 -24.47
C ALA A 138 -6.87 18.66 -23.89
N MET A 139 -6.29 19.82 -24.25
CA MET A 139 -5.02 20.28 -23.70
C MET A 139 -5.11 20.56 -22.20
N SER A 140 -6.12 21.32 -21.76
CA SER A 140 -6.31 21.68 -20.35
C SER A 140 -6.59 20.45 -19.48
N ALA A 141 -7.49 19.56 -19.91
CA ALA A 141 -7.78 18.32 -19.19
C ALA A 141 -6.56 17.38 -19.17
N GLY A 142 -5.82 17.28 -20.27
CA GLY A 142 -4.58 16.52 -20.34
C GLY A 142 -3.52 17.05 -19.38
N LEU A 143 -3.32 18.38 -19.33
CA LEU A 143 -2.34 18.98 -18.42
C LEU A 143 -2.73 18.77 -16.95
N ALA A 144 -4.01 18.88 -16.60
CA ALA A 144 -4.51 18.58 -15.27
C ALA A 144 -4.26 17.11 -14.88
N ALA A 145 -4.64 16.18 -15.76
CA ALA A 145 -4.48 14.75 -15.54
C ALA A 145 -3.00 14.36 -15.37
N ALA A 146 -2.13 14.89 -16.23
CA ALA A 146 -0.69 14.70 -16.12
C ALA A 146 -0.17 15.25 -14.78
N GLY A 147 -0.56 16.46 -14.40
CA GLY A 147 -0.16 17.09 -13.14
C GLY A 147 -0.52 16.25 -11.92
N PHE A 148 -1.79 15.86 -11.80
CA PHE A 148 -2.24 15.06 -10.66
C PHE A 148 -1.64 13.65 -10.64
N PHE A 149 -1.45 13.02 -11.80
CA PHE A 149 -0.80 11.72 -11.88
C PHE A 149 0.67 11.80 -11.46
N PHE A 150 1.43 12.77 -12.00
CA PHE A 150 2.85 12.90 -11.73
C PHE A 150 3.18 13.43 -10.33
N GLN A 151 2.23 14.06 -9.63
CA GLN A 151 2.39 14.42 -8.21
C GLN A 151 2.79 13.22 -7.33
N ARG A 152 2.44 11.99 -7.72
CA ARG A 152 2.88 10.75 -7.05
C ARG A 152 4.42 10.62 -6.97
N PHE A 153 5.13 11.12 -7.98
CA PHE A 153 6.59 11.05 -8.08
C PHE A 153 7.26 12.42 -7.89
N TYR A 154 6.53 13.50 -8.19
CA TYR A 154 6.99 14.88 -8.11
C TYR A 154 6.06 15.68 -7.19
N PRO A 155 6.16 15.53 -5.86
CA PRO A 155 5.19 16.06 -4.89
C PRO A 155 5.12 17.59 -4.84
N LYS A 156 6.06 18.31 -5.47
CA LYS A 156 6.10 19.77 -5.55
C LYS A 156 5.38 20.33 -6.79
N VAL A 157 4.82 19.47 -7.65
CA VAL A 157 3.98 19.88 -8.79
C VAL A 157 2.64 20.40 -8.29
N ARG A 158 2.13 21.49 -8.86
CA ARG A 158 0.78 22.00 -8.62
C ARG A 158 0.10 22.32 -9.93
N VAL A 159 -1.17 21.93 -10.05
CA VAL A 159 -2.02 22.34 -11.17
C VAL A 159 -2.66 23.66 -10.81
N VAL A 160 -2.59 24.66 -11.71
CA VAL A 160 -3.10 26.00 -11.47
C VAL A 160 -3.97 26.46 -12.63
N TYR A 161 -4.86 27.42 -12.36
CA TYR A 161 -5.62 28.11 -13.40
C TYR A 161 -6.04 29.50 -12.94
N VAL A 162 -6.24 30.42 -13.87
CA VAL A 162 -6.81 31.74 -13.60
C VAL A 162 -8.32 31.59 -13.58
N ASP A 163 -8.87 31.70 -12.37
CA ASP A 163 -10.29 31.73 -12.10
C ASP A 163 -10.83 33.16 -12.22
N ASN A 164 -12.11 33.28 -12.55
CA ASN A 164 -12.85 34.55 -12.58
C ASN A 164 -14.13 34.43 -11.77
N GLU A 165 -14.24 35.22 -10.71
CA GLU A 165 -15.41 35.16 -9.81
C GLU A 165 -16.63 35.90 -10.37
N ASP A 166 -16.42 36.89 -11.23
CA ASP A 166 -17.49 37.72 -11.79
C ASP A 166 -17.41 37.74 -13.32
N TYR A 167 -18.52 37.41 -13.97
CA TYR A 167 -18.64 37.38 -15.43
C TYR A 167 -19.72 38.36 -15.85
N ASP A 168 -19.32 39.34 -16.66
CA ASP A 168 -20.26 40.30 -17.23
C ASP A 168 -20.98 39.64 -18.42
N PRO A 169 -22.30 39.34 -18.31
CA PRO A 169 -23.03 38.67 -19.38
C PRO A 169 -23.29 39.58 -20.59
N GLU A 170 -23.30 40.90 -20.38
CA GLU A 170 -23.51 41.90 -21.42
C GLU A 170 -22.26 42.02 -22.30
N LEU A 171 -21.10 42.09 -21.66
CA LEU A 171 -19.80 42.15 -22.35
C LEU A 171 -19.25 40.77 -22.73
N ARG A 172 -19.89 39.70 -22.25
CA ARG A 172 -19.48 38.29 -22.39
C ARG A 172 -18.02 38.07 -22.00
N ARG A 173 -17.56 38.75 -20.96
CA ARG A 173 -16.15 38.75 -20.52
C ARG A 173 -16.07 38.77 -18.98
N PRO A 174 -15.04 38.16 -18.38
CA PRO A 174 -14.75 38.33 -16.95
C PRO A 174 -14.59 39.80 -16.58
N ARG A 175 -15.13 40.20 -15.42
CA ARG A 175 -14.92 41.55 -14.90
C ARG A 175 -13.45 41.72 -14.53
N ALA A 176 -12.82 42.75 -15.09
CA ALA A 176 -11.42 43.03 -14.83
C ALA A 176 -11.17 43.26 -13.34
N GLY A 177 -10.09 42.67 -12.83
CA GLY A 177 -9.70 42.76 -11.44
C GLY A 177 -10.27 41.65 -10.58
N THR A 178 -11.22 40.85 -11.06
CA THR A 178 -11.77 39.70 -10.30
C THR A 178 -10.99 38.40 -10.52
N GLU A 179 -10.03 38.42 -11.44
CA GLU A 179 -9.20 37.26 -11.76
C GLU A 179 -8.29 36.86 -10.58
N LYS A 180 -8.15 35.56 -10.37
CA LYS A 180 -7.32 34.98 -9.29
C LYS A 180 -6.64 33.72 -9.80
N LEU A 181 -5.33 33.57 -9.59
CA LEU A 181 -4.65 32.31 -9.84
C LEU A 181 -4.99 31.35 -8.70
N ARG A 182 -5.66 30.24 -9.01
CA ARG A 182 -6.02 29.20 -8.04
C ARG A 182 -5.19 27.95 -8.26
N ILE A 183 -4.79 27.32 -7.16
CA ILE A 183 -4.29 25.94 -7.17
C ILE A 183 -5.49 25.01 -7.18
N LEU A 184 -5.58 24.15 -8.21
CA LEU A 184 -6.61 23.13 -8.29
C LEU A 184 -6.25 21.99 -7.32
N PRO A 185 -7.13 21.64 -6.36
CA PRO A 185 -6.81 20.62 -5.38
C PRO A 185 -6.71 19.25 -6.05
N ASN A 186 -5.76 18.43 -5.62
CA ASN A 186 -5.71 17.04 -6.06
C ASN A 186 -6.97 16.33 -5.54
N PRO A 187 -7.69 15.52 -6.35
CA PRO A 187 -8.80 14.71 -5.87
C PRO A 187 -8.48 13.89 -4.61
N HIS A 188 -7.23 13.42 -4.46
CA HIS A 188 -6.75 12.73 -3.24
C HIS A 188 -6.67 13.65 -2.01
N GLU A 189 -6.32 14.93 -2.19
CA GLU A 189 -6.29 15.90 -1.11
C GLU A 189 -7.70 16.40 -0.77
N ALA A 190 -8.58 16.51 -1.76
CA ALA A 190 -9.94 17.00 -1.60
C ALA A 190 -10.92 15.97 -1.00
N LEU A 191 -10.70 14.69 -1.29
CA LEU A 191 -11.60 13.61 -0.89
C LEU A 191 -10.92 12.72 0.16
N ALA A 192 -11.08 13.08 1.43
CA ALA A 192 -10.47 12.34 2.54
C ALA A 192 -10.93 10.87 2.65
N GLU A 193 -12.07 10.51 2.04
CA GLU A 193 -12.58 9.13 2.00
C GLU A 193 -11.92 8.26 0.90
N VAL A 194 -11.24 8.86 -0.10
CA VAL A 194 -10.52 8.08 -1.13
C VAL A 194 -9.35 7.30 -0.53
N ASP A 195 -8.80 7.76 0.59
CA ASP A 195 -7.77 7.02 1.33
C ASP A 195 -8.27 5.67 1.87
N ALA A 196 -9.59 5.51 2.07
CA ALA A 196 -10.16 4.23 2.45
C ALA A 196 -10.00 3.20 1.32
N LEU A 197 -10.04 3.65 0.05
CA LEU A 197 -9.83 2.78 -1.11
C LEU A 197 -8.36 2.31 -1.18
N PHE A 198 -7.40 3.20 -0.92
CA PHE A 198 -5.98 2.81 -0.83
C PHE A 198 -5.71 1.85 0.33
N ALA A 199 -6.28 2.14 1.49
CA ALA A 199 -6.16 1.26 2.65
C ALA A 199 -6.75 -0.14 2.36
N LYS A 200 -7.90 -0.19 1.66
CA LYS A 200 -8.52 -1.45 1.20
C LYS A 200 -7.66 -2.21 0.21
N GLU A 201 -7.07 -1.53 -0.77
CA GLU A 201 -6.15 -2.14 -1.74
C GLU A 201 -4.93 -2.75 -1.04
N LEU A 202 -4.29 -1.99 -0.13
CA LEU A 202 -3.14 -2.45 0.64
C LEU A 202 -3.49 -3.62 1.56
N TYR A 203 -4.64 -3.55 2.23
CA TYR A 203 -5.15 -4.64 3.06
C TYR A 203 -5.36 -5.93 2.25
N GLY A 204 -5.93 -5.82 1.05
CA GLY A 204 -6.10 -6.96 0.13
C GLY A 204 -4.80 -7.59 -0.36
N LYS A 205 -3.70 -6.82 -0.38
CA LYS A 205 -2.34 -7.31 -0.70
C LYS A 205 -1.60 -7.88 0.51
N GLY A 206 -2.20 -7.87 1.70
CA GLY A 206 -1.52 -8.27 2.94
C GLY A 206 -0.57 -7.22 3.51
N GLU A 207 -0.54 -6.00 2.96
CA GLU A 207 0.27 -4.86 3.40
C GLU A 207 -0.36 -4.16 4.61
N PHE A 208 -0.64 -4.94 5.66
CA PHE A 208 -1.46 -4.52 6.80
C PHE A 208 -0.88 -3.31 7.56
N GLY A 209 0.46 -3.18 7.62
CA GLY A 209 1.10 -2.03 8.26
C GLY A 209 0.81 -0.71 7.54
N GLN A 210 0.84 -0.72 6.21
CA GLN A 210 0.54 0.46 5.40
C GLN A 210 -0.96 0.78 5.46
N ALA A 211 -1.82 -0.23 5.35
CA ALA A 211 -3.27 -0.07 5.49
C ALA A 211 -3.64 0.58 6.84
N ALA A 212 -3.05 0.11 7.94
CA ALA A 212 -3.25 0.70 9.26
C ALA A 212 -2.85 2.18 9.31
N ALA A 213 -1.71 2.55 8.71
CA ALA A 213 -1.25 3.93 8.66
C ALA A 213 -2.24 4.85 7.93
N TYR A 214 -2.78 4.41 6.78
CA TYR A 214 -3.83 5.14 6.06
C TYR A 214 -5.09 5.32 6.92
N PHE A 215 -5.59 4.24 7.54
CA PHE A 215 -6.76 4.32 8.42
C PHE A 215 -6.54 5.28 9.59
N ARG A 216 -5.39 5.24 10.27
CA ARG A 216 -5.03 6.18 11.34
C ARG A 216 -4.97 7.63 10.84
N GLY A 217 -4.35 7.86 9.68
CA GLY A 217 -4.28 9.18 9.06
C GLY A 217 -5.65 9.73 8.67
N MET A 218 -6.59 8.88 8.26
CA MET A 218 -7.98 9.27 7.99
C MET A 218 -8.72 9.68 9.26
N VAL A 219 -8.51 8.99 10.39
CA VAL A 219 -9.12 9.41 11.67
C VAL A 219 -8.72 10.85 12.01
N GLY A 220 -7.45 11.20 11.83
CA GLY A 220 -6.95 12.56 12.08
C GLY A 220 -7.52 13.63 11.13
N ARG A 221 -7.68 13.30 9.84
CA ARG A 221 -8.15 14.24 8.81
C ARG A 221 -9.66 14.40 8.74
N THR A 222 -10.41 13.33 8.98
CA THR A 222 -11.88 13.31 8.88
C THR A 222 -12.58 13.43 10.22
N GLY A 223 -11.89 13.11 11.32
CA GLY A 223 -12.50 12.93 12.64
C GLY A 223 -13.34 11.67 12.79
N ASN A 224 -13.53 10.87 11.73
CA ASN A 224 -14.37 9.68 11.75
C ASN A 224 -13.67 8.52 12.46
N GLN A 225 -14.17 8.17 13.66
CA GLN A 225 -13.61 7.11 14.50
C GLN A 225 -13.87 5.69 13.97
N ALA A 226 -14.76 5.49 13.00
CA ALA A 226 -14.98 4.17 12.38
C ALA A 226 -13.67 3.62 11.78
N TYR A 227 -12.86 4.48 11.17
CA TYR A 227 -11.55 4.09 10.61
C TYR A 227 -10.56 3.62 11.67
N ALA A 228 -10.73 3.98 12.94
CA ALA A 228 -9.89 3.44 14.02
C ALA A 228 -10.11 1.94 14.22
N LEU A 229 -11.31 1.41 13.94
CA LEU A 229 -11.61 -0.02 14.00
C LEU A 229 -10.91 -0.78 12.88
N TYR A 230 -10.92 -0.23 11.65
CA TYR A 230 -10.16 -0.79 10.54
C TYR A 230 -8.64 -0.74 10.77
N ALA A 231 -8.14 0.32 11.41
CA ALA A 231 -6.74 0.39 11.81
C ALA A 231 -6.38 -0.72 12.80
N LEU A 232 -7.20 -0.96 13.83
CA LEU A 232 -6.98 -2.05 14.80
C LEU A 232 -6.99 -3.43 14.15
N LEU A 233 -7.91 -3.65 13.19
CA LEU A 233 -7.97 -4.89 12.44
C LEU A 233 -6.68 -5.14 11.65
N ALA A 234 -6.21 -4.13 10.91
CA ALA A 234 -4.96 -4.22 10.17
C ALA A 234 -3.75 -4.37 11.10
N GLU A 235 -3.72 -3.68 12.25
CA GLU A 235 -2.67 -3.83 13.27
C GLU A 235 -2.63 -5.26 13.85
N MET A 236 -3.80 -5.86 14.10
CA MET A 236 -3.91 -7.25 14.55
C MET A 236 -3.28 -8.22 13.53
N TYR A 237 -3.65 -8.13 12.25
CA TYR A 237 -3.07 -9.00 11.24
C TYR A 237 -1.58 -8.73 11.01
N ARG A 238 -1.13 -7.47 11.02
CA ARG A 238 0.30 -7.14 10.96
C ARG A 238 1.08 -7.85 12.05
N ALA A 239 0.65 -7.73 13.31
CA ALA A 239 1.31 -8.36 14.45
C ALA A 239 1.27 -9.89 14.33
N TRP A 240 0.13 -10.46 13.90
CA TRP A 240 -0.01 -11.89 13.69
C TRP A 240 0.97 -12.41 12.60
N ARG A 241 1.07 -11.73 11.45
CA ARG A 241 2.03 -12.11 10.39
C ARG A 241 3.48 -11.95 10.83
N ALA A 242 3.75 -11.04 11.76
CA ALA A 242 5.07 -10.86 12.38
C ALA A 242 5.36 -11.87 13.52
N LEU A 243 4.46 -12.83 13.78
CA LEU A 243 4.53 -13.79 14.89
C LEU A 243 4.54 -13.12 16.29
N ASP A 244 4.10 -11.87 16.39
CA ASP A 244 3.85 -11.17 17.66
C ASP A 244 2.41 -11.40 18.10
N PHE A 245 2.14 -12.61 18.59
CA PHE A 245 0.81 -13.03 19.02
C PHE A 245 0.27 -12.22 20.21
N GLY A 246 1.16 -11.65 21.03
CA GLY A 246 0.79 -10.82 22.18
C GLY A 246 0.16 -9.49 21.74
N GLU A 247 0.82 -8.76 20.85
CA GLU A 247 0.26 -7.52 20.31
C GLU A 247 -0.93 -7.78 19.37
N ALA A 248 -0.92 -8.89 18.62
CA ALA A 248 -2.08 -9.30 17.81
C ALA A 248 -3.33 -9.51 18.69
N LEU A 249 -3.20 -10.30 19.76
CA LEU A 249 -4.29 -10.56 20.70
C LEU A 249 -4.82 -9.29 21.35
N LYS A 250 -3.92 -8.40 21.76
CA LYS A 250 -4.27 -7.10 22.36
C LYS A 250 -5.06 -6.21 21.40
N ALA A 251 -4.63 -6.12 20.14
CA ALA A 251 -5.34 -5.37 19.11
C ALA A 251 -6.72 -5.98 18.82
N GLY A 252 -6.80 -7.31 18.68
CA GLY A 252 -8.04 -8.05 18.44
C GLY A 252 -9.05 -7.91 19.59
N ARG A 253 -8.63 -8.04 20.84
CA ARG A 253 -9.48 -7.82 22.02
C ARG A 253 -10.02 -6.39 22.08
N LYS A 254 -9.15 -5.41 21.79
CA LYS A 254 -9.56 -4.00 21.73
C LYS A 254 -10.60 -3.76 20.63
N LEU A 255 -10.39 -4.34 19.45
CA LEU A 255 -11.33 -4.27 18.33
C LEU A 255 -12.70 -4.87 18.71
N LEU A 256 -12.73 -6.10 19.23
CA LEU A 256 -13.97 -6.76 19.62
C LEU A 256 -14.70 -5.97 20.73
N GLY A 257 -13.96 -5.47 21.72
CA GLY A 257 -14.50 -4.64 22.79
C GLY A 257 -15.09 -3.32 22.29
N GLN A 258 -14.53 -2.72 21.23
CA GLN A 258 -15.14 -1.55 20.60
C GLN A 258 -16.37 -1.92 19.76
N LEU A 259 -16.29 -2.97 18.94
CA LEU A 259 -17.42 -3.44 18.11
C LEU A 259 -18.66 -3.84 18.92
N SER A 260 -18.48 -4.23 20.19
CA SER A 260 -19.58 -4.54 21.11
C SER A 260 -20.29 -3.30 21.68
N GLN A 261 -19.77 -2.10 21.47
CA GLN A 261 -20.43 -0.87 21.93
C GLN A 261 -21.59 -0.50 21.00
N ASN A 262 -22.69 0.01 21.57
CA ASN A 262 -23.90 0.36 20.81
C ASN A 262 -23.64 1.29 19.61
N VAL A 263 -22.67 2.21 19.74
CA VAL A 263 -22.28 3.16 18.69
C VAL A 263 -21.76 2.44 17.42
N TRP A 264 -21.23 1.23 17.57
CA TRP A 264 -20.57 0.48 16.50
C TRP A 264 -21.35 -0.75 16.03
N LEU A 265 -22.60 -0.95 16.45
CA LEU A 265 -23.39 -2.12 16.05
C LEU A 265 -23.52 -2.25 14.52
N ASN A 266 -23.71 -1.12 13.82
CA ASN A 266 -23.83 -1.08 12.37
C ASN A 266 -22.49 -0.99 11.63
N HIS A 267 -21.36 -1.09 12.33
CA HIS A 267 -20.05 -1.06 11.68
C HIS A 267 -19.90 -2.30 10.78
N PRO A 268 -19.42 -2.18 9.52
CA PRO A 268 -19.40 -3.30 8.58
C PRO A 268 -18.65 -4.54 9.06
N LEU A 269 -17.62 -4.37 9.91
CA LEU A 269 -16.91 -5.50 10.53
C LEU A 269 -17.78 -6.40 11.40
N ASN A 270 -18.92 -5.93 11.92
CA ASN A 270 -19.86 -6.79 12.65
C ASN A 270 -20.53 -7.84 11.75
N ALA A 271 -20.55 -7.64 10.43
CA ALA A 271 -20.98 -8.69 9.50
C ALA A 271 -20.05 -9.92 9.51
N GLN A 272 -18.80 -9.76 9.99
CA GLN A 272 -17.79 -10.82 10.12
C GLN A 272 -17.46 -11.12 11.58
N ARG A 273 -18.38 -10.80 12.50
CA ARG A 273 -18.14 -10.86 13.96
C ARG A 273 -17.71 -12.25 14.43
N GLU A 274 -18.42 -13.29 14.00
CA GLU A 274 -18.12 -14.68 14.38
C GLU A 274 -16.71 -15.09 13.95
N ALA A 275 -16.30 -14.76 12.72
CA ALA A 275 -14.96 -15.03 12.22
C ALA A 275 -13.88 -14.27 13.01
N LEU A 276 -14.14 -13.00 13.37
CA LEU A 276 -13.24 -12.21 14.20
C LEU A 276 -13.10 -12.79 15.61
N GLU A 277 -14.20 -13.21 16.23
CA GLU A 277 -14.18 -13.85 17.55
C GLU A 277 -13.38 -15.15 17.52
N ALA A 278 -13.60 -15.99 16.51
CA ALA A 278 -12.87 -17.22 16.31
C ALA A 278 -11.36 -16.97 16.12
N GLN A 279 -10.98 -15.97 15.32
CA GLN A 279 -9.58 -15.60 15.13
C GLN A 279 -8.93 -15.06 16.41
N VAL A 280 -9.63 -14.22 17.18
CA VAL A 280 -9.12 -13.72 18.46
C VAL A 280 -9.00 -14.84 19.50
N ALA A 281 -9.93 -15.80 19.53
CA ALA A 281 -9.82 -16.99 20.37
C ALA A 281 -8.59 -17.84 19.99
N LEU A 282 -8.31 -18.00 18.70
CA LEU A 282 -7.09 -18.68 18.25
C LEU A 282 -5.82 -17.94 18.72
N LEU A 283 -5.78 -16.61 18.59
CA LEU A 283 -4.66 -15.80 19.08
C LEU A 283 -4.44 -15.98 20.60
N GLU A 284 -5.52 -16.08 21.37
CA GLU A 284 -5.46 -16.36 22.81
C GLU A 284 -4.90 -17.75 23.12
N ALA A 285 -5.34 -18.78 22.40
CA ALA A 285 -4.82 -20.12 22.55
C ALA A 285 -3.31 -20.19 22.24
N VAL A 286 -2.86 -19.49 21.19
CA VAL A 286 -1.44 -19.43 20.82
C VAL A 286 -0.62 -18.68 21.88
N ASP A 287 -1.07 -17.50 22.32
CA ASP A 287 -0.36 -16.72 23.36
C ASP A 287 -0.23 -17.54 24.67
N ARG A 288 -1.28 -18.27 25.05
CA ARG A 288 -1.27 -19.18 26.20
C ARG A 288 -0.26 -20.32 26.01
N PHE A 289 -0.27 -20.96 24.84
CA PHE A 289 0.69 -22.03 24.51
C PHE A 289 2.13 -21.53 24.56
N LEU A 290 2.44 -20.37 23.99
CA LEU A 290 3.79 -19.81 23.97
C LEU A 290 4.33 -19.53 25.38
N LYS A 291 3.47 -19.11 26.31
CA LYS A 291 3.82 -18.88 27.72
C LYS A 291 3.99 -20.17 28.50
N ALA A 292 3.07 -21.12 28.33
CA ALA A 292 3.08 -22.39 29.07
C ALA A 292 4.10 -23.40 28.53
N ARG A 293 4.37 -23.37 27.22
CA ARG A 293 5.14 -24.38 26.47
C ARG A 293 4.60 -25.80 26.69
N ASP A 294 3.29 -25.90 26.84
CA ASP A 294 2.59 -27.15 27.10
C ASP A 294 1.86 -27.63 25.84
N PHE A 295 2.36 -28.72 25.27
CA PHE A 295 1.82 -29.33 24.06
C PHE A 295 0.46 -30.00 24.25
N ALA A 296 -0.04 -30.13 25.49
CA ALA A 296 -1.43 -30.51 25.73
C ALA A 296 -2.43 -29.43 25.25
N LEU A 297 -1.97 -28.18 25.07
CA LEU A 297 -2.75 -27.06 24.54
C LEU A 297 -2.86 -27.14 23.01
N GLY A 298 -3.56 -28.16 22.51
CA GLY A 298 -3.64 -28.50 21.09
C GLY A 298 -4.11 -27.34 20.19
N GLU A 299 -5.04 -26.51 20.65
CA GLU A 299 -5.50 -25.33 19.89
C GLU A 299 -4.40 -24.29 19.66
N GLY A 300 -3.55 -24.06 20.67
CA GLY A 300 -2.43 -23.13 20.56
C GLY A 300 -1.31 -23.67 19.68
N VAL A 301 -1.04 -24.97 19.73
CA VAL A 301 -0.13 -25.63 18.78
C VAL A 301 -0.67 -25.51 17.37
N TYR A 302 -1.95 -25.81 17.16
CA TYR A 302 -2.62 -25.70 15.87
C TYR A 302 -2.52 -24.28 15.30
N GLY A 303 -2.87 -23.26 16.08
CA GLY A 303 -2.82 -21.87 15.62
C GLY A 303 -1.41 -21.42 15.21
N LEU A 304 -0.39 -21.80 15.99
CA LEU A 304 1.00 -21.48 15.68
C LEU A 304 1.48 -22.22 14.42
N ALA A 305 1.24 -23.52 14.33
CA ALA A 305 1.64 -24.34 13.19
C ALA A 305 0.93 -23.90 11.90
N ARG A 306 -0.38 -23.60 11.95
CA ARG A 306 -1.15 -23.05 10.81
C ARG A 306 -0.59 -21.71 10.35
N THR A 307 -0.25 -20.83 11.28
CA THR A 307 0.35 -19.51 10.96
C THR A 307 1.70 -19.68 10.26
N LEU A 308 2.57 -20.54 10.79
CA LEU A 308 3.88 -20.82 10.21
C LEU A 308 3.76 -21.44 8.81
N LEU A 309 2.82 -22.37 8.58
CA LEU A 309 2.61 -22.94 7.25
C LEU A 309 2.08 -21.92 6.25
N HIS A 310 1.19 -21.02 6.68
CA HIS A 310 0.76 -19.92 5.81
C HIS A 310 1.93 -19.00 5.44
N LEU A 311 2.78 -18.62 6.39
CA LEU A 311 3.99 -17.82 6.12
C LEU A 311 4.98 -18.57 5.22
N ALA A 312 5.14 -19.88 5.41
CA ALA A 312 5.98 -20.71 4.56
C ALA A 312 5.49 -20.70 3.11
N GLN A 313 4.17 -20.80 2.91
CA GLN A 313 3.57 -20.75 1.58
C GLN A 313 3.76 -19.38 0.92
N GLY A 314 3.54 -18.28 1.65
CA GLY A 314 3.76 -16.92 1.13
C GLY A 314 5.21 -16.61 0.80
N ALA A 315 6.17 -17.17 1.55
CA ALA A 315 7.60 -16.98 1.33
C ALA A 315 8.19 -17.91 0.25
N LYS A 316 7.42 -18.86 -0.28
CA LYS A 316 7.95 -19.97 -1.11
C LYS A 316 8.66 -19.48 -2.38
N GLU A 317 8.13 -18.44 -3.02
CA GLU A 317 8.63 -17.96 -4.33
C GLU A 317 9.76 -16.94 -4.17
N GLU A 318 9.66 -16.04 -3.20
CA GLU A 318 10.58 -14.90 -3.05
C GLU A 318 11.67 -15.13 -1.99
N ALA A 319 11.45 -16.04 -1.03
CA ALA A 319 12.33 -16.24 0.13
C ALA A 319 12.37 -17.72 0.58
N SER A 320 12.89 -18.60 -0.29
CA SER A 320 12.92 -20.06 -0.07
C SER A 320 13.54 -20.52 1.26
N VAL A 321 14.62 -19.88 1.70
CA VAL A 321 15.28 -20.19 2.99
C VAL A 321 14.35 -19.87 4.17
N LEU A 322 13.61 -18.76 4.09
CA LEU A 322 12.65 -18.37 5.11
C LEU A 322 11.42 -19.30 5.10
N ALA A 323 10.95 -19.67 3.91
CA ALA A 323 9.88 -20.65 3.74
C ALA A 323 10.24 -21.99 4.40
N ALA A 324 11.48 -22.45 4.21
CA ALA A 324 11.98 -23.66 4.84
C ALA A 324 12.00 -23.57 6.36
N LEU A 325 12.49 -22.45 6.92
CA LEU A 325 12.54 -22.22 8.36
C LEU A 325 11.13 -22.33 8.98
N TYR A 326 10.14 -21.67 8.36
CA TYR A 326 8.76 -21.75 8.82
C TYR A 326 8.19 -23.16 8.70
N ALA A 327 8.41 -23.85 7.59
CA ALA A 327 7.92 -25.22 7.38
C ALA A 327 8.54 -26.22 8.37
N TYR A 328 9.87 -26.14 8.60
CA TYR A 328 10.55 -26.97 9.60
C TYR A 328 9.99 -26.73 11.00
N ARG A 329 9.80 -25.47 11.39
CA ARG A 329 9.29 -25.15 12.72
C ARG A 329 7.85 -25.62 12.91
N ALA A 330 7.01 -25.49 11.88
CA ALA A 330 5.65 -26.02 11.89
C ALA A 330 5.64 -27.55 12.05
N LEU A 331 6.45 -28.28 11.26
CA LEU A 331 6.56 -29.73 11.36
C LEU A 331 7.05 -30.16 12.74
N GLU A 332 8.07 -29.49 13.29
CA GLU A 332 8.62 -29.77 14.61
C GLU A 332 7.56 -29.65 15.70
N LEU A 333 6.78 -28.56 15.70
CA LEU A 333 5.70 -28.35 16.66
C LEU A 333 4.63 -29.45 16.59
N LEU A 334 4.26 -29.86 15.38
CA LEU A 334 3.26 -30.91 15.16
C LEU A 334 3.77 -32.28 15.64
N LEU A 335 5.02 -32.63 15.35
CA LEU A 335 5.61 -33.88 15.85
C LEU A 335 5.76 -33.86 17.39
N GLN A 336 6.14 -32.72 17.96
CA GLN A 336 6.23 -32.56 19.42
C GLN A 336 4.86 -32.70 20.11
N GLU A 337 3.78 -32.19 19.51
CA GLU A 337 2.42 -32.42 20.00
C GLU A 337 2.06 -33.90 20.02
N ARG A 338 2.35 -34.61 18.94
CA ARG A 338 2.09 -36.06 18.88
C ARG A 338 2.89 -36.83 19.91
N LEU A 339 4.15 -36.46 20.14
CA LEU A 339 4.98 -37.07 21.18
C LEU A 339 4.43 -36.78 22.59
N ALA A 340 3.92 -35.58 22.82
CA ALA A 340 3.32 -35.20 24.10
C ALA A 340 2.09 -36.05 24.45
N ARG A 341 1.35 -36.55 23.46
CA ARG A 341 0.25 -37.50 23.66
C ARG A 341 0.70 -38.85 24.22
N LEU A 342 1.96 -39.22 24.00
CA LEU A 342 2.59 -40.38 24.62
C LEU A 342 3.15 -40.08 26.03
N GLY A 343 2.91 -38.87 26.56
CA GLY A 343 3.45 -38.41 27.84
C GLY A 343 4.94 -38.09 27.80
N ARG A 344 5.52 -37.86 26.61
CA ARG A 344 6.97 -37.68 26.41
C ARG A 344 7.32 -36.32 25.83
N ARG A 345 8.58 -35.91 25.97
CA ARG A 345 9.12 -34.64 25.46
C ARG A 345 10.36 -34.89 24.61
N ALA A 346 10.55 -34.12 23.54
CA ALA A 346 11.67 -34.33 22.62
C ALA A 346 13.03 -34.08 23.29
N GLU A 347 13.09 -33.15 24.25
CA GLU A 347 14.30 -32.80 24.98
C GLU A 347 14.70 -33.82 26.06
N ALA A 348 13.74 -34.65 26.49
CA ALA A 348 13.91 -35.68 27.51
C ALA A 348 12.94 -36.84 27.22
N PRO A 349 13.20 -37.64 26.18
CA PRO A 349 12.23 -38.62 25.65
C PRO A 349 12.05 -39.85 26.55
N GLY A 350 12.96 -40.07 27.52
CA GLY A 350 12.87 -41.19 28.46
C GLY A 350 12.85 -42.56 27.77
N LEU A 351 13.69 -42.76 26.75
CA LEU A 351 13.74 -44.02 26.01
C LEU A 351 14.28 -45.15 26.90
N SER A 352 13.60 -46.29 26.91
CA SER A 352 14.17 -47.53 27.47
C SER A 352 15.30 -48.05 26.57
N PRO A 353 16.19 -48.93 27.07
CA PRO A 353 17.22 -49.56 26.23
C PRO A 353 16.65 -50.27 25.00
N GLU A 354 15.51 -50.95 25.15
CA GLU A 354 14.82 -51.65 24.07
C GLU A 354 14.25 -50.67 23.04
N GLU A 355 13.68 -49.55 23.50
CA GLU A 355 13.18 -48.50 22.62
C GLU A 355 14.30 -47.79 21.86
N ALA A 356 15.44 -47.56 22.51
CA ALA A 356 16.61 -46.97 21.89
C ALA A 356 17.16 -47.89 20.79
N GLU A 357 17.25 -49.19 21.05
CA GLU A 357 17.70 -50.16 20.05
C GLU A 357 16.73 -50.25 18.87
N ALA A 358 15.42 -50.32 19.14
CA ALA A 358 14.40 -50.36 18.11
C ALA A 358 14.38 -49.06 17.27
N LEU A 359 14.60 -47.90 17.90
CA LEU A 359 14.72 -46.62 17.21
C LEU A 359 15.97 -46.56 16.31
N ARG A 360 17.12 -47.10 16.75
CA ARG A 360 18.31 -47.22 15.88
C ARG A 360 18.00 -48.04 14.64
N GLY A 361 17.34 -49.19 14.79
CA GLY A 361 16.93 -50.03 13.67
C GLY A 361 16.00 -49.30 12.69
N ALA A 362 14.99 -48.60 13.20
CA ALA A 362 14.06 -47.83 12.36
C ALA A 362 14.74 -46.67 11.62
N LEU A 363 15.67 -45.97 12.27
CA LEU A 363 16.46 -44.91 11.63
C LEU A 363 17.42 -45.46 10.58
N ALA A 364 18.04 -46.61 10.84
CA ALA A 364 18.93 -47.30 9.90
C ALA A 364 18.18 -47.66 8.61
N GLU A 365 16.97 -48.21 8.74
CA GLU A 365 16.09 -48.55 7.61
C GLU A 365 15.65 -47.31 6.80
N LEU A 366 15.40 -46.18 7.47
CA LEU A 366 15.05 -44.91 6.84
C LEU A 366 16.23 -44.24 6.13
N LEU A 367 17.44 -44.41 6.65
CA LEU A 367 18.66 -43.83 6.09
C LEU A 367 19.33 -44.76 5.05
N GLY A 368 18.98 -46.04 5.02
CA GLY A 368 19.62 -47.03 4.17
C GLY A 368 21.05 -47.36 4.58
N VAL A 369 21.33 -47.33 5.89
CA VAL A 369 22.65 -47.60 6.50
C VAL A 369 22.55 -48.71 7.53
N ASP A 370 23.68 -49.24 7.99
CA ASP A 370 23.71 -50.22 9.07
C ASP A 370 23.35 -49.59 10.43
N SER A 371 22.67 -50.35 11.30
CA SER A 371 22.19 -49.84 12.60
C SER A 371 23.31 -49.43 13.55
N GLU A 372 24.50 -50.02 13.42
CA GLU A 372 25.68 -49.66 14.20
C GLU A 372 26.22 -48.27 13.85
N GLU A 373 25.94 -47.77 12.64
CA GLU A 373 26.36 -46.43 12.21
C GLU A 373 25.44 -45.32 12.77
N VAL A 374 24.24 -45.68 13.25
CA VAL A 374 23.25 -44.74 13.76
C VAL A 374 23.53 -44.39 15.21
N ARG A 375 23.95 -43.14 15.43
CA ARG A 375 24.11 -42.57 16.78
C ARG A 375 22.86 -41.80 17.18
N LEU A 376 22.25 -42.21 18.29
CA LEU A 376 21.14 -41.47 18.88
C LEU A 376 21.65 -40.31 19.73
N SER A 377 21.04 -39.14 19.53
CA SER A 377 21.22 -37.98 20.39
C SER A 377 20.38 -38.13 21.67
N PRO A 378 20.79 -37.54 22.81
CA PRO A 378 19.97 -37.48 24.02
C PRO A 378 18.61 -36.78 23.80
N LYS A 379 18.55 -35.86 22.83
CA LYS A 379 17.33 -35.20 22.37
C LYS A 379 16.92 -35.74 21.01
N LEU A 380 15.63 -35.94 20.79
CA LEU A 380 15.10 -36.37 19.50
C LEU A 380 15.04 -35.18 18.53
N GLY A 381 15.77 -35.28 17.41
CA GLY A 381 15.62 -34.38 16.27
C GLY A 381 14.37 -34.70 15.44
N LEU A 382 14.15 -33.95 14.35
CA LEU A 382 12.96 -34.14 13.49
C LEU A 382 12.82 -35.55 12.94
N LEU A 383 13.89 -36.11 12.38
CA LEU A 383 13.89 -37.46 11.83
C LEU A 383 13.70 -38.51 12.94
N ASP A 384 14.32 -38.30 14.11
CA ASP A 384 14.20 -39.18 15.27
C ASP A 384 12.75 -39.20 15.80
N LEU A 385 12.11 -38.03 15.89
CA LEU A 385 10.70 -37.89 16.28
C LEU A 385 9.79 -38.66 15.33
N LEU A 386 9.99 -38.49 14.02
CA LEU A 386 9.20 -39.16 13.00
C LEU A 386 9.35 -40.69 13.12
N ALA A 387 10.58 -41.18 13.18
CA ALA A 387 10.86 -42.60 13.30
C ALA A 387 10.29 -43.20 14.59
N PHE A 388 10.47 -42.51 15.73
CA PHE A 388 9.98 -42.98 17.02
C PHE A 388 8.44 -43.02 17.09
N LEU A 389 7.76 -41.97 16.62
CA LEU A 389 6.30 -41.94 16.58
C LEU A 389 5.72 -43.02 15.67
N ARG A 390 6.32 -43.24 14.50
CA ARG A 390 5.93 -44.34 13.60
C ARG A 390 6.12 -45.70 14.26
N LEU A 391 7.24 -45.90 14.95
CA LEU A 391 7.53 -47.14 15.70
C LEU A 391 6.53 -47.39 16.83
N LYS A 392 5.98 -46.32 17.42
CA LYS A 392 4.89 -46.39 18.40
C LYS A 392 3.49 -46.53 17.80
N GLY A 393 3.40 -46.70 16.48
CA GLY A 393 2.13 -46.94 15.80
C GLY A 393 1.27 -45.69 15.63
N ASP A 394 1.88 -44.50 15.55
CA ASP A 394 1.15 -43.26 15.28
C ASP A 394 0.36 -43.36 13.96
N GLU A 395 -0.97 -43.20 14.03
CA GLU A 395 -1.85 -43.42 12.86
C GLU A 395 -1.58 -42.44 11.71
N GLY A 396 -1.22 -41.19 12.02
CA GLY A 396 -0.96 -40.17 11.01
C GLY A 396 0.32 -40.47 10.23
N LEU A 397 1.39 -40.85 10.93
CA LEU A 397 2.67 -41.18 10.34
C LEU A 397 2.74 -42.61 9.78
N GLY A 398 1.99 -43.55 10.35
CA GLY A 398 1.94 -44.95 9.92
C GLY A 398 1.36 -45.13 8.52
N ARG A 399 0.48 -44.22 8.09
CA ARG A 399 -0.12 -44.22 6.75
C ARG A 399 0.84 -43.76 5.64
N ILE A 400 1.96 -43.13 5.99
CA ILE A 400 2.92 -42.61 5.01
C ILE A 400 3.78 -43.77 4.49
N PRO A 401 3.94 -43.95 3.16
CA PRO A 401 4.82 -44.98 2.61
C PRO A 401 6.28 -44.77 3.05
N LEU A 402 6.99 -45.87 3.32
CA LEU A 402 8.39 -45.80 3.75
C LEU A 402 9.28 -45.09 2.71
N GLU A 403 9.03 -45.31 1.42
CA GLU A 403 9.75 -44.66 0.32
C GLU A 403 9.60 -43.13 0.32
N GLU A 404 8.43 -42.62 0.70
CA GLU A 404 8.20 -41.17 0.82
C GLU A 404 9.00 -40.59 1.99
N LEU A 405 9.06 -41.30 3.11
CA LEU A 405 9.86 -40.90 4.28
C LEU A 405 11.36 -40.96 4.01
N ARG A 406 11.84 -41.99 3.30
CA ARG A 406 13.23 -42.08 2.82
C ARG A 406 13.58 -40.84 1.98
N GLY A 407 12.68 -40.45 1.07
CA GLY A 407 12.83 -39.25 0.26
C GLY A 407 12.79 -37.91 1.02
N LEU A 408 12.45 -37.94 2.32
CA LEU A 408 12.45 -36.80 3.24
C LEU A 408 13.62 -36.81 4.23
N ALA A 409 14.25 -37.97 4.46
CA ALA A 409 15.23 -38.17 5.53
C ALA A 409 16.41 -37.18 5.44
N GLY A 410 16.92 -36.93 4.23
CA GLY A 410 17.97 -35.92 3.99
C GLY A 410 17.55 -34.51 4.41
N ALA A 411 16.37 -34.07 3.98
CA ALA A 411 15.83 -32.75 4.31
C ALA A 411 15.57 -32.59 5.82
N LEU A 412 14.99 -33.62 6.46
CA LEU A 412 14.70 -33.60 7.90
C LEU A 412 15.98 -33.56 8.76
N LYS A 413 17.06 -34.22 8.32
CA LYS A 413 18.37 -34.14 8.96
C LYS A 413 19.03 -32.77 8.74
N GLY A 414 18.79 -32.16 7.56
CA GLY A 414 19.33 -30.87 7.15
C GLY A 414 18.78 -29.64 7.89
N ARG A 415 17.77 -29.79 8.76
CA ARG A 415 17.21 -28.66 9.54
C ARG A 415 18.28 -27.89 10.32
N ASN A 416 19.19 -28.60 10.98
CA ASN A 416 20.25 -27.95 11.78
C ASN A 416 21.37 -27.38 10.89
N SER A 417 21.55 -27.87 9.67
CA SER A 417 22.53 -27.35 8.72
C SER A 417 21.99 -26.23 7.83
N ALA A 418 20.70 -25.89 7.94
CA ALA A 418 20.08 -24.78 7.22
C ALA A 418 20.69 -23.42 7.59
N LEU A 419 20.78 -22.54 6.58
CA LEU A 419 21.45 -21.23 6.65
C LEU A 419 20.99 -20.33 7.81
N LEU A 420 19.69 -20.31 8.14
CA LEU A 420 19.12 -19.45 9.20
C LEU A 420 19.05 -20.12 10.59
N VAL A 421 19.60 -21.34 10.74
CA VAL A 421 19.58 -22.08 12.01
C VAL A 421 21.01 -22.18 12.56
N HIS A 422 21.82 -23.12 12.06
CA HIS A 422 23.20 -23.31 12.53
C HIS A 422 24.21 -23.66 11.41
N GLY A 423 23.82 -23.72 10.14
CA GLY A 423 24.71 -24.11 9.03
C GLY A 423 24.69 -23.17 7.84
N PHE A 424 24.96 -23.70 6.65
CA PHE A 424 25.09 -22.93 5.40
C PHE A 424 24.24 -23.48 4.25
N ASP A 425 23.41 -24.49 4.51
CA ASP A 425 22.62 -25.15 3.48
C ASP A 425 21.43 -24.29 3.05
N VAL A 426 21.24 -24.20 1.74
CA VAL A 426 20.05 -23.60 1.13
C VAL A 426 19.14 -24.75 0.68
N PRO A 427 18.00 -24.97 1.36
CA PRO A 427 17.10 -26.06 1.03
C PRO A 427 16.48 -25.87 -0.36
N SER A 428 16.33 -26.95 -1.12
CA SER A 428 15.68 -26.89 -2.43
C SER A 428 14.17 -26.66 -2.29
N ALA A 429 13.56 -25.98 -3.27
CA ALA A 429 12.12 -25.73 -3.28
C ALA A 429 11.28 -27.03 -3.17
N LYS A 430 11.78 -28.12 -3.75
CA LYS A 430 11.14 -29.45 -3.70
C LYS A 430 11.17 -30.05 -2.30
N GLU A 431 12.26 -29.87 -1.56
CA GLU A 431 12.35 -30.33 -0.17
C GLU A 431 11.41 -29.55 0.74
N VAL A 432 11.40 -28.22 0.62
CA VAL A 432 10.51 -27.34 1.37
C VAL A 432 9.05 -27.73 1.13
N GLU A 433 8.68 -27.98 -0.12
CA GLU A 433 7.33 -28.39 -0.46
C GLU A 433 6.95 -29.75 0.14
N ARG A 434 7.85 -30.74 0.12
CA ARG A 434 7.57 -32.03 0.74
C ARG A 434 7.39 -31.92 2.26
N ILE A 435 8.22 -31.11 2.92
CA ILE A 435 8.10 -30.83 4.37
C ILE A 435 6.77 -30.13 4.67
N ALA A 436 6.42 -29.11 3.89
CA ALA A 436 5.17 -28.37 4.05
C ALA A 436 3.94 -29.29 3.85
N ARG A 437 3.98 -30.20 2.86
CA ARG A 437 2.91 -31.19 2.64
C ARG A 437 2.77 -32.16 3.82
N LEU A 438 3.89 -32.67 4.34
CA LEU A 438 3.87 -33.53 5.53
C LEU A 438 3.27 -32.80 6.73
N ALA A 439 3.73 -31.58 7.00
CA ALA A 439 3.22 -30.75 8.08
C ALA A 439 1.73 -30.43 7.89
N GLN A 440 1.27 -30.16 6.66
CA GLN A 440 -0.14 -29.90 6.36
C GLN A 440 -1.03 -31.12 6.68
N GLY A 441 -0.59 -32.34 6.36
CA GLY A 441 -1.31 -33.56 6.70
C GLY A 441 -1.43 -33.76 8.22
N LEU A 442 -0.36 -33.50 8.97
CA LEU A 442 -0.37 -33.57 10.44
C LEU A 442 -1.23 -32.45 11.07
N LEU A 443 -1.24 -31.26 10.48
CA LEU A 443 -2.07 -30.15 10.91
C LEU A 443 -3.56 -30.47 10.75
N GLN A 444 -3.97 -31.09 9.64
CA GLN A 444 -5.36 -31.51 9.39
C GLN A 444 -5.85 -32.55 10.41
N ASP A 445 -4.98 -33.49 10.80
CA ASP A 445 -5.31 -34.43 11.88
C ASP A 445 -5.51 -33.71 13.23
N LEU A 446 -4.65 -32.73 13.55
CA LEU A 446 -4.82 -31.92 14.76
C LEU A 446 -6.09 -31.06 14.72
N GLU A 447 -6.42 -30.49 13.55
CA GLU A 447 -7.66 -29.73 13.32
C GLU A 447 -8.89 -30.58 13.62
N ALA A 448 -8.93 -31.81 13.08
CA ALA A 448 -10.04 -32.73 13.31
C ALA A 448 -10.21 -33.10 14.80
N ARG A 449 -9.10 -33.20 15.55
CA ARG A 449 -9.11 -33.52 16.99
C ARG A 449 -9.47 -32.34 17.90
N THR A 450 -9.12 -31.12 17.51
CA THR A 450 -9.38 -29.90 18.29
C THR A 450 -10.82 -29.41 18.16
N GLY A 451 -11.56 -29.85 17.12
CA GLY A 451 -12.96 -29.47 16.94
C GLY A 451 -13.17 -27.99 16.56
N LEU A 452 -12.10 -27.27 16.22
CA LEU A 452 -12.10 -25.84 15.92
C LEU A 452 -12.83 -25.46 14.60
N GLY A 453 -13.31 -26.45 13.83
CA GLY A 453 -13.81 -26.22 12.47
C GLY A 453 -12.72 -25.65 11.54
N PRO A 454 -13.03 -25.40 10.25
CA PRO A 454 -12.09 -24.77 9.34
C PRO A 454 -11.93 -23.29 9.69
N LEU A 455 -10.99 -22.97 10.58
CA LEU A 455 -10.71 -21.59 10.96
C LEU A 455 -9.90 -20.91 9.85
N SER A 456 -10.47 -19.93 9.17
CA SER A 456 -9.77 -19.29 8.05
C SER A 456 -8.55 -18.49 8.54
N PRO A 457 -7.34 -18.75 8.00
CA PRO A 457 -6.15 -17.93 8.25
C PRO A 457 -6.17 -16.65 7.40
N GLU A 458 -7.16 -16.51 6.52
CA GLU A 458 -7.32 -15.32 5.69
C GLU A 458 -7.88 -14.17 6.53
N PRO A 459 -7.45 -12.93 6.23
CA PRO A 459 -8.00 -11.77 6.88
C PRO A 459 -9.50 -11.62 6.55
N VAL A 460 -10.30 -11.16 7.52
CA VAL A 460 -11.73 -10.90 7.26
C VAL A 460 -11.89 -9.77 6.23
N PRO A 461 -12.93 -9.82 5.38
CA PRO A 461 -13.20 -8.72 4.45
C PRO A 461 -13.59 -7.44 5.19
N LEU A 462 -13.18 -6.29 4.67
CA LEU A 462 -13.42 -4.98 5.30
C LEU A 462 -14.90 -4.53 5.29
N GLY A 463 -15.72 -5.10 4.41
CA GLY A 463 -17.17 -4.85 4.37
C GLY A 463 -17.60 -3.51 3.73
N PHE A 464 -16.67 -2.78 3.11
CA PHE A 464 -16.91 -1.63 2.23
C PHE A 464 -15.98 -1.73 1.02
#